data_AF-A0A9E0LWZ7-F1
#
_entry.id   AF-A0A9E0LWZ7-F1
#
_cell.length_a   1.000
_cell.length_b   1.000
_cell.length_c   1.000
_cell.angle_alpha   90.00
_cell.angle_beta   90.00
_cell.angle_gamma   90.00
#
_symmetry.space_group_name_H-M   'P 1'
#
loop_
_entity.id
_entity.type
_entity.pdbx_description
1 polymer ?
#
loop_
_entity_poly.entity_id
_entity_poly.type
_entity_poly.pdbx_seq_one_letter_code
_entity_poly.pdbx_strand_id
1 'polypeptide(L)'
;MRVLWIATKSPWPPRDGGRLLLTESLRAVSAAGVAVTLVAPVERGERAAAEEALRAVCEPRLVVARQRPRALAALTSVLSGRPYSLARHDRPTVLRAVERELRESARAGGIHF
;
A
#
# COMPACT_ATOMS: atom_id res chain seq x y z
N MET A 1 -6.57 9.34 16.76
CA MET A 1 -6.37 9.78 15.35
C MET A 1 -6.39 8.55 14.44
N ARG A 2 -6.93 8.66 13.22
CA ARG A 2 -6.94 7.57 12.22
C ARG A 2 -6.19 8.01 10.96
N VAL A 3 -5.40 7.12 10.37
CA VAL A 3 -4.60 7.41 9.16
C VAL A 3 -4.79 6.29 8.13
N LEU A 4 -5.03 6.69 6.88
CA LEU A 4 -4.92 5.81 5.72
C LEU A 4 -3.48 5.89 5.18
N TRP A 5 -2.71 4.83 5.34
CA TRP A 5 -1.35 4.73 4.83
C TRP A 5 -1.34 4.02 3.48
N ILE A 6 -0.82 4.68 2.44
CA ILE A 6 -0.72 4.11 1.09
C ILE A 6 0.74 3.80 0.78
N ALA A 7 1.04 2.56 0.39
CA ALA A 7 2.40 2.14 0.06
C ALA A 7 2.48 1.49 -1.33
N THR A 8 3.62 1.63 -1.99
CA THR A 8 3.89 1.04 -3.31
C THR A 8 4.29 -0.44 -3.25
N LYS A 9 4.52 -0.98 -2.05
CA LYS A 9 4.89 -2.38 -1.77
C LYS A 9 4.38 -2.81 -0.40
N SER A 10 4.15 -4.10 -0.23
CA SER A 10 3.89 -4.69 1.09
C SER A 10 5.14 -4.58 1.99
N PRO A 11 5.02 -4.14 3.25
CA PRO A 11 6.12 -4.13 4.22
C PRO A 11 6.62 -5.54 4.57
N TRP A 12 5.76 -6.55 4.45
CA TRP A 12 6.12 -7.94 4.69
C TRP A 12 6.34 -8.70 3.36
N PRO A 13 7.34 -9.60 3.29
CA PRO A 13 8.42 -9.80 4.26
C PRO A 13 9.49 -8.68 4.12
N PRO A 14 10.17 -8.28 5.21
CA PRO A 14 11.13 -7.16 5.20
C PRO A 14 12.48 -7.56 4.59
N ARG A 15 12.48 -7.93 3.31
CA ARG A 15 13.66 -8.42 2.57
C ARG A 15 14.53 -7.31 1.99
N ASP A 16 14.11 -6.05 2.10
CA ASP A 16 14.85 -4.89 1.59
C ASP A 16 14.68 -3.68 2.53
N GLY A 17 15.63 -2.74 2.47
CA GLY A 17 15.67 -1.60 3.39
C GLY A 17 14.40 -0.75 3.38
N GLY A 18 13.71 -0.61 2.24
CA GLY A 18 12.48 0.17 2.20
C GLY A 18 11.27 -0.59 2.78
N ARG A 19 11.27 -1.93 2.77
CA ARG A 19 10.25 -2.73 3.46
C ARG A 19 10.49 -2.77 4.97
N LEU A 20 11.76 -2.83 5.38
CA LEU A 20 12.16 -2.70 6.77
C LEU A 20 11.74 -1.33 7.33
N LEU A 21 12.11 -0.24 6.67
CA LEU A 21 11.71 1.12 7.05
C LEU A 21 10.19 1.25 7.18
N LEU A 22 9.44 0.74 6.20
CA LEU A 22 7.98 0.78 6.24
C LEU A 22 7.41 0.00 7.44
N THR A 23 7.98 -1.17 7.74
CA THR A 23 7.58 -1.99 8.90
C THR A 23 7.82 -1.27 10.21
N GLU A 24 9.02 -0.70 10.41
CA GLU A 24 9.38 0.02 11.63
C GLU A 24 8.58 1.32 11.77
N SER A 25 8.28 2.01 10.66
CA SER A 25 7.44 3.20 10.67
C SER A 25 6.01 2.88 11.12
N LEU A 26 5.42 1.78 10.62
CA LEU A 26 4.09 1.34 11.04
C LEU A 26 4.07 0.96 12.53
N ARG A 27 5.11 0.27 13.02
CA ARG A 27 5.26 -0.05 14.45
C ARG A 27 5.32 1.22 15.30
N ALA A 28 6.16 2.17 14.94
CA ALA A 28 6.33 3.41 15.70
C ALA A 28 5.02 4.22 15.75
N VAL A 29 4.33 4.35 14.62
CA VAL A 29 3.06 5.09 14.54
C VAL A 29 1.94 4.37 15.30
N SER A 30 1.87 3.05 15.21
CA SER A 30 0.94 2.24 16.00
C SER A 30 1.19 2.37 17.51
N ALA A 31 2.46 2.30 17.94
CA ALA A 31 2.87 2.47 19.33
C ALA A 31 2.55 3.87 19.89
N ALA A 32 2.44 4.89 19.04
CA ALA A 32 1.95 6.22 19.40
C ALA A 32 0.41 6.31 19.53
N GLY A 33 -0.31 5.20 19.43
CA GLY A 33 -1.77 5.14 19.57
C GLY A 33 -2.55 5.57 18.32
N VAL A 34 -1.89 5.63 17.16
CA VAL A 34 -2.55 5.97 15.89
C VAL A 34 -3.11 4.70 15.25
N ALA A 35 -4.41 4.72 14.96
CA ALA A 35 -5.05 3.65 14.21
C ALA A 35 -4.71 3.79 12.72
N VAL A 36 -3.98 2.83 12.17
CA VAL A 36 -3.52 2.85 10.78
C VAL A 36 -4.27 1.81 9.95
N THR A 37 -4.85 2.23 8.83
CA THR A 37 -5.30 1.33 7.77
C THR A 37 -4.27 1.37 6.64
N LEU A 38 -3.67 0.24 6.28
CA LEU A 38 -2.62 0.16 5.26
C LEU A 38 -3.17 -0.37 3.94
N VAL A 39 -3.10 0.42 2.88
CA VAL A 39 -3.35 -0.05 1.50
C VAL A 39 -2.02 -0.23 0.78
N ALA A 40 -1.70 -1.47 0.42
CA ALA A 40 -0.47 -1.80 -0.28
C ALA A 40 -0.66 -2.98 -1.24
N PRO A 41 0.08 -3.03 -2.36
CA PRO A 41 0.07 -4.20 -3.21
C PRO A 41 0.86 -5.37 -2.59
N VAL A 42 0.36 -6.59 -2.79
CA VAL A 42 1.00 -7.83 -2.35
C VAL A 42 0.99 -8.87 -3.47
N GLU A 43 1.95 -9.79 -3.43
CA GLU A 43 1.94 -10.96 -4.31
C GLU A 43 0.91 -11.98 -3.82
N ARG A 44 0.27 -12.71 -4.75
CA ARG A 44 -0.83 -13.63 -4.42
C ARG A 44 -0.45 -14.65 -3.34
N GLY A 45 0.76 -15.22 -3.43
CA GLY A 45 1.25 -16.23 -2.48
C GLY A 45 1.66 -15.67 -1.12
N GLU A 46 1.89 -14.36 -1.00
CA GLU A 46 2.35 -13.73 0.25
C GLU A 46 1.21 -13.06 1.03
N ARG A 47 0.00 -12.95 0.46
CA ARG A 47 -1.10 -12.18 1.04
C ARG A 47 -1.47 -12.60 2.46
N ALA A 48 -1.74 -13.89 2.68
CA ALA A 48 -2.22 -14.36 3.98
C ALA A 48 -1.18 -14.16 5.09
N ALA A 49 0.08 -14.50 4.82
CA ALA A 49 1.18 -14.29 5.75
C ALA A 49 1.44 -12.81 6.03
N ALA A 50 1.35 -11.96 5.00
CA ALA A 50 1.49 -10.51 5.16
C ALA A 50 0.32 -9.92 5.97
N GLU A 51 -0.93 -10.33 5.73
CA GLU A 51 -2.08 -9.89 6.52
C GLU A 51 -1.90 -10.27 7.99
N GLU A 52 -1.53 -11.52 8.27
CA GLU A 52 -1.31 -11.98 9.64
C GLU A 52 -0.21 -11.18 10.36
N ALA A 53 0.94 -11.01 9.71
CA ALA A 53 2.06 -10.28 10.29
C ALA A 53 1.75 -8.79 10.55
N LEU A 54 0.87 -8.18 9.75
CA LEU A 54 0.58 -6.75 9.81
C LEU A 54 -0.60 -6.39 10.71
N ARG A 55 -1.50 -7.35 11.02
CA ARG A 55 -2.62 -7.14 11.94
C ARG A 55 -2.19 -6.67 13.33
N ALA A 56 -0.98 -7.03 13.76
CA ALA A 56 -0.43 -6.60 15.03
C ALA A 56 -0.15 -5.08 15.11
N VAL A 57 -0.01 -4.40 13.97
CA VAL A 57 0.42 -2.99 13.92
C VAL A 57 -0.52 -2.09 13.14
N CYS A 58 -1.36 -2.64 12.26
CA CYS A 58 -2.30 -1.90 11.43
C CYS A 58 -3.47 -2.77 10.97
N GLU A 59 -4.47 -2.17 10.33
CA GLU A 59 -5.51 -2.86 9.57
C GLU A 59 -5.07 -3.03 8.10
N PRO A 60 -4.64 -4.24 7.68
CA PRO A 60 -4.11 -4.43 6.34
C PRO A 60 -5.21 -4.57 5.29
N ARG A 61 -5.19 -3.69 4.28
CA ARG A 61 -6.00 -3.73 3.06
C ARG A 61 -5.12 -4.07 1.86
N LEU A 62 -4.60 -5.31 1.86
CA LEU A 62 -3.65 -5.75 0.84
C LEU A 62 -4.34 -6.08 -0.48
N VAL A 63 -3.84 -5.49 -1.57
CA VAL A 63 -4.37 -5.69 -2.92
C VAL A 63 -3.46 -6.62 -3.68
N VAL A 64 -3.97 -7.77 -4.10
CA VAL A 64 -3.20 -8.68 -4.97
C VAL A 64 -2.90 -7.98 -6.28
N ALA A 65 -1.62 -7.73 -6.56
CA ALA A 65 -1.20 -7.08 -7.79
C ALA A 65 0.17 -7.62 -8.22
N ARG A 66 0.20 -8.25 -9.40
CA ARG A 66 1.43 -8.77 -10.00
C ARG A 66 2.37 -7.61 -10.31
N GLN A 67 3.65 -7.75 -9.98
CA GLN A 67 4.64 -6.76 -10.38
C GLN A 67 4.72 -6.71 -11.91
N ARG A 68 4.57 -5.52 -12.51
CA ARG A 68 4.81 -5.36 -13.95
C ARG A 68 6.30 -5.60 -14.22
N PRO A 69 6.66 -6.40 -15.23
CA PRO A 69 8.05 -6.56 -15.64
C PRO A 69 8.67 -5.19 -15.94
N ARG A 70 9.93 -4.99 -15.53
CA ARG A 70 10.66 -3.72 -15.72
C ARG A 70 10.64 -3.24 -17.18
N ALA A 71 10.78 -4.17 -18.13
CA ALA A 71 10.71 -3.88 -19.57
C ALA A 71 9.36 -3.31 -20.02
N LEU A 72 8.25 -3.83 -19.49
CA LEU A 72 6.91 -3.34 -19.77
C LEU A 72 6.68 -1.96 -19.18
N ALA A 73 7.19 -1.70 -17.96
CA ALA A 73 7.12 -0.39 -17.35
C ALA A 73 7.91 0.68 -18.16
N ALA A 74 9.03 0.29 -18.76
CA ALA A 74 9.88 1.18 -19.57
C ALA A 74 9.21 1.52 -20.90
N LEU A 75 8.60 0.52 -21.55
CA LEU A 75 7.81 0.74 -22.76
C LEU A 75 6.62 1.67 -22.50
N THR A 76 5.91 1.46 -21.38
CA THR A 76 4.78 2.32 -21.01
C THR A 76 5.20 3.75 -20.64
N SER A 77 6.40 3.97 -20.07
CA SER A 77 6.86 5.33 -19.80
C SER A 77 7.20 6.10 -21.08
N VAL A 78 7.76 5.42 -22.08
CA VAL A 78 8.04 6.03 -23.40
C VAL A 78 6.76 6.38 -24.12
N LEU A 79 5.77 5.47 -24.11
CA LEU A 79 4.49 5.68 -24.81
C LEU A 79 3.56 6.68 -24.11
N SER A 80 3.65 6.84 -22.78
CA SER A 80 2.74 7.72 -22.01
C SER A 80 3.33 9.08 -21.65
N GLY A 81 4.60 9.33 -21.95
CA GLY A 81 5.32 10.55 -21.53
C GLY A 81 5.45 10.72 -20.01
N ARG A 82 5.09 9.70 -19.22
CA ARG A 82 5.14 9.74 -17.75
C ARG A 82 6.47 9.18 -17.25
N PRO A 83 7.05 9.76 -16.18
CA PRO A 83 8.23 9.20 -15.53
C PRO A 83 8.06 7.71 -15.22
N TYR A 84 9.09 6.92 -15.53
CA TYR A 84 9.12 5.46 -15.34
C TYR A 84 8.73 5.03 -13.92
N SER A 85 9.11 5.81 -12.91
CA SER A 85 8.73 5.61 -11.52
C SER A 85 7.21 5.68 -11.30
N LEU A 86 6.47 6.53 -12.01
CA LEU A 86 5.02 6.59 -11.94
C LEU A 86 4.38 5.45 -12.73
N ALA A 87 4.82 5.23 -13.98
CA ALA A 87 4.28 4.17 -14.84
C ALA A 87 4.43 2.75 -14.25
N ARG A 88 5.50 2.52 -13.47
CA ARG A 88 5.75 1.24 -12.77
C ARG A 88 4.82 0.99 -11.58
N HIS A 89 4.39 2.06 -10.90
CA HIS A 89 3.58 1.96 -9.68
C HIS A 89 2.10 2.29 -9.92
N ASP A 90 1.73 2.71 -11.12
CA ASP A 90 0.35 2.90 -11.53
C ASP A 90 -0.38 1.55 -11.55
N ARG A 91 -1.21 1.35 -10.53
CA ARG A 91 -2.00 0.13 -10.31
C ARG A 91 -3.45 0.54 -10.06
N PRO A 92 -4.33 0.45 -11.07
CA PRO A 92 -5.74 0.80 -10.93
C PRO A 92 -6.44 0.02 -9.81
N THR A 93 -5.97 -1.18 -9.48
CA THR A 93 -6.49 -1.99 -8.38
C THR A 93 -6.19 -1.38 -7.01
N VAL A 94 -5.01 -0.78 -6.84
CA VAL A 94 -4.63 -0.07 -5.61
C VAL A 94 -5.43 1.22 -5.51
N LEU A 95 -5.58 1.98 -6.61
CA LEU A 95 -6.39 3.20 -6.65
C LEU A 95 -7.84 2.92 -6.21
N ARG A 96 -8.49 1.89 -6.78
CA ARG A 96 -9.84 1.49 -6.38
C ARG A 96 -9.94 1.08 -4.91
N ALA A 97 -8.91 0.44 -4.37
CA ALA A 97 -8.88 0.12 -2.95
C ALA A 97 -8.80 1.40 -2.10
N VAL A 98 -7.92 2.33 -2.44
CA VAL A 98 -7.81 3.64 -1.78
C VAL A 98 -9.14 4.40 -1.83
N GLU A 99 -9.78 4.51 -2.99
CA GLU A 99 -11.08 5.17 -3.14
C GLU A 99 -12.16 4.54 -2.25
N ARG A 100 -12.17 3.21 -2.14
CA ARG A 100 -13.12 2.51 -1.27
C ARG A 100 -12.88 2.88 0.20
N GLU A 101 -11.65 2.78 0.68
CA GLU A 101 -11.35 3.09 2.10
C GLU A 101 -11.62 4.57 2.43
N LEU A 102 -11.38 5.49 1.48
CA LEU A 102 -11.72 6.90 1.65
C LEU A 102 -13.24 7.12 1.76
N ARG A 103 -14.04 6.47 0.92
CA ARG A 103 -15.51 6.54 1.00
C ARG A 103 -16.04 5.92 2.29
N GLU A 104 -15.48 4.80 2.74
CA GLU A 104 -15.85 4.15 4.00
C GLU A 104 -15.50 5.04 5.20
N SER A 105 -14.30 5.64 5.19
CA SER A 105 -13.85 6.55 6.25
C SER A 105 -14.72 7.81 6.32
N ALA A 106 -15.05 8.41 5.18
CA ALA A 106 -15.93 9.58 5.10
C ALA A 106 -17.35 9.30 5.62
N ARG A 107 -17.86 8.07 5.46
CA ARG A 107 -19.15 7.63 6.01
C ARG A 107 -19.08 7.35 7.51
N ALA A 108 -17.95 6.83 8.00
CA ALA A 108 -17.77 6.43 9.39
C ALA A 108 -17.48 7.61 10.34
N GLY A 109 -17.05 8.75 9.80
CA GLY A 109 -16.95 10.01 10.53
C GLY A 109 -16.69 11.11 9.52
N GLY A 110 -17.55 12.11 9.42
CA GLY A 110 -17.46 13.17 8.41
C GLY A 110 -16.05 13.75 8.32
N ILE A 111 -15.30 13.33 7.29
CA ILE A 111 -14.01 13.90 6.96
C ILE A 111 -14.29 15.13 6.10
N HIS A 112 -14.28 16.30 6.72
CA HIS A 112 -14.12 17.56 6.00
C HIS A 112 -12.68 17.67 5.52
N PHE A 113 -12.49 17.83 4.21
CA PHE A 113 -11.21 18.12 3.58
C PHE A 113 -10.67 19.48 4.00
#